data_AF-A0A9D5A5M6-F1
#
_entry.id   AF-A0A9D5A5M6-F1
#
_cell.length_a   1.000
_cell.length_b   1.000
_cell.length_c   1.000
_cell.angle_alpha   90.00
_cell.angle_beta   90.00
_cell.angle_gamma   90.00
#
_symmetry.space_group_name_H-M   'P 1'
#
loop_
_entity.id
_entity.type
_entity.pdbx_description
1 polymer ?
#
loop_
_entity_poly.entity_id
_entity_poly.type
_entity_poly.pdbx_seq_one_letter_code
_entity_poly.pdbx_strand_id
1 'polypeptide(L)'
;MVGNVAPDFEAEAVFDQEFIKVKLSDYIGKKYVILFFYPLDFTFVCPTEITAFSDRHAEFDAINTEILGVSVDSVFSHLAWVQSDRKSGGLGDLKYPLVSDVTKSISESYGVLIPDQGHPLPSVGFPSYLQSNRVKFYLAF
;
A
#
# COMPACT_ATOMS: atom_id res chain seq x y z
N MET A 1 15.78 3.69 -0.44
CA MET A 1 17.06 3.00 -0.13
C MET A 1 17.06 2.62 1.34
N VAL A 2 17.41 1.38 1.68
CA VAL A 2 17.49 0.93 3.08
C VAL A 2 18.54 1.77 3.82
N GLY A 3 18.15 2.47 4.89
CA GLY A 3 19.03 3.32 5.71
C GLY A 3 18.89 4.84 5.53
N ASN A 4 18.09 5.33 4.56
CA ASN A 4 17.76 6.74 4.41
C ASN A 4 16.32 7.01 4.87
N VAL A 5 16.01 8.27 5.25
CA VAL A 5 14.63 8.70 5.56
C VAL A 5 13.72 8.35 4.38
N ALA A 6 12.58 7.74 4.69
CA ALA A 6 11.59 7.38 3.68
C ALA A 6 11.10 8.64 2.94
N PRO A 7 10.99 8.63 1.60
CA PRO A 7 10.42 9.75 0.86
C PRO A 7 9.04 10.11 1.40
N ASP A 8 8.89 11.34 1.88
CA ASP A 8 7.62 11.83 2.40
C ASP A 8 6.62 12.05 1.26
N PHE A 9 5.34 11.87 1.56
CA PHE A 9 4.25 12.13 0.62
C PHE A 9 3.02 12.60 1.37
N GLU A 10 2.16 13.35 0.69
CA GLU A 10 0.80 13.65 1.09
C GLU A 10 -0.13 13.25 -0.06
N ALA A 11 -1.09 12.36 0.21
CA ALA A 11 -2.01 11.86 -0.80
C ALA A 11 -3.39 11.56 -0.22
N GLU A 12 -4.38 11.50 -1.09
CA GLU A 12 -5.72 11.06 -0.73
C GLU A 12 -5.75 9.54 -0.57
N ALA A 13 -6.55 9.05 0.37
CA ALA A 13 -6.72 7.65 0.65
C ALA A 13 -8.19 7.32 0.99
N VAL A 14 -8.53 6.04 0.88
CA VAL A 14 -9.81 5.50 1.37
C VAL A 14 -9.56 4.78 2.69
N PHE A 15 -10.32 5.16 3.72
CA PHE A 15 -10.35 4.47 5.01
C PHE A 15 -11.75 4.56 5.59
N ASP A 16 -12.26 3.45 6.14
CA ASP A 16 -13.65 3.33 6.64
C ASP A 16 -14.71 3.82 5.63
N GLN A 17 -14.46 3.56 4.34
CA GLN A 17 -15.29 4.01 3.20
C GLN A 17 -15.39 5.54 3.03
N GLU A 18 -14.54 6.31 3.69
CA GLU A 18 -14.44 7.76 3.54
C GLU A 18 -13.13 8.17 2.85
N PHE A 19 -13.13 9.36 2.23
CA PHE A 19 -11.93 9.96 1.67
C PHE A 19 -11.20 10.74 2.75
N ILE A 20 -9.96 10.35 3.01
CA ILE A 20 -9.06 10.99 3.97
C ILE A 20 -7.78 11.45 3.28
N LYS A 21 -7.01 12.29 3.97
CA LYS A 21 -5.64 12.62 3.58
C LYS A 21 -4.66 11.88 4.46
N VAL A 22 -3.64 11.29 3.85
CA VAL A 22 -2.56 10.57 4.52
C VAL A 22 -1.25 11.27 4.20
N LYS A 23 -0.51 11.63 5.24
CA LYS A 23 0.86 12.14 5.13
C LYS A 23 1.81 11.21 5.86
N LEU A 24 2.86 10.72 5.18
CA LEU A 24 3.78 9.75 5.78
C LEU A 24 4.49 10.31 7.02
N SER A 25 4.91 11.58 6.97
CA SER A 25 5.55 12.26 8.10
C SER A 25 4.74 12.25 9.39
N ASP A 26 3.41 12.09 9.32
CA ASP A 26 2.55 12.13 10.50
C ASP A 26 2.72 10.88 11.37
N TYR A 27 3.26 9.80 10.79
CA TYR A 27 3.53 8.53 11.46
C TYR A 27 4.98 8.41 11.96
N ILE A 28 5.93 9.07 11.28
CA ILE A 28 7.36 9.01 11.62
C ILE A 28 7.57 9.45 13.08
N GLY A 29 8.29 8.65 13.86
CA GLY A 29 8.54 8.88 15.28
C GLY A 29 7.35 8.61 16.22
N LYS A 30 6.19 8.22 15.70
CA LYS A 30 5.00 7.83 16.50
C LYS A 30 4.66 6.36 16.36
N LYS A 31 4.65 5.85 15.12
CA LYS A 31 4.36 4.45 14.77
C LYS A 31 5.38 3.97 13.75
N TYR A 32 5.64 2.67 13.75
CA TYR A 32 6.23 2.02 12.58
C TYR A 32 5.22 2.06 11.44
N VAL A 33 5.69 2.14 10.20
CA VAL A 33 4.81 2.08 9.03
C VAL A 33 5.23 0.93 8.15
N ILE A 34 4.27 0.11 7.75
CA ILE A 34 4.37 -0.85 6.66
C ILE A 34 3.76 -0.20 5.43
N LEU A 35 4.61 0.28 4.53
CA LEU A 35 4.18 0.77 3.23
C LEU A 35 4.34 -0.33 2.18
N PHE A 36 3.25 -0.73 1.52
CA PHE A 36 3.28 -1.73 0.44
C PHE A 36 2.63 -1.18 -0.83
N PHE A 37 3.19 -1.57 -1.98
CA PHE A 37 2.72 -1.14 -3.30
C PHE A 37 2.12 -2.31 -4.05
N TYR A 38 0.98 -2.09 -4.70
CA TYR A 38 0.34 -3.05 -5.60
C TYR A 38 0.02 -2.36 -6.93
N PRO A 39 -0.04 -3.12 -8.04
CA PRO A 39 0.00 -2.51 -9.37
C PRO A 39 -1.29 -1.78 -9.73
N LEU A 40 -2.44 -2.43 -9.54
CA LEU A 40 -3.75 -1.94 -9.98
C LEU A 40 -4.89 -2.59 -9.18
N ASP A 41 -5.95 -1.83 -8.93
CA ASP A 41 -7.24 -2.28 -8.39
C ASP A 41 -7.90 -3.30 -9.34
N PHE A 42 -8.75 -4.18 -8.78
CA PHE A 42 -9.50 -5.19 -9.54
C PHE A 42 -8.63 -6.15 -10.38
N THR A 43 -7.35 -6.29 -10.07
CA THR A 43 -6.46 -7.21 -10.78
C THR A 43 -6.30 -8.56 -10.09
N PHE A 44 -5.58 -9.47 -10.75
CA PHE A 44 -5.26 -10.80 -10.26
C PHE A 44 -4.18 -10.82 -9.17
N VAL A 45 -3.63 -9.65 -8.78
CA VAL A 45 -2.87 -9.57 -7.52
C VAL A 45 -3.84 -9.94 -6.43
N CYS A 46 -3.58 -11.10 -5.85
CA CYS A 46 -4.59 -11.85 -5.14
C CYS A 46 -5.11 -10.95 -4.00
N PRO A 47 -6.42 -10.61 -3.95
CA PRO A 47 -6.98 -9.78 -2.87
C PRO A 47 -6.69 -10.39 -1.49
N THR A 48 -6.26 -11.65 -1.46
CA THR A 48 -5.73 -12.36 -0.30
C THR A 48 -4.57 -11.64 0.38
N GLU A 49 -3.66 -10.95 -0.32
CA GLU A 49 -2.56 -10.24 0.35
C GLU A 49 -3.08 -9.01 1.12
N ILE A 50 -3.88 -8.19 0.45
CA ILE A 50 -4.51 -6.99 1.04
C ILE A 50 -5.44 -7.40 2.19
N THR A 51 -6.31 -8.38 1.97
CA THR A 51 -7.23 -8.86 3.00
C THR A 51 -6.52 -9.56 4.16
N ALA A 52 -5.41 -10.29 3.93
CA ALA A 52 -4.65 -10.91 5.00
C ALA A 52 -3.97 -9.89 5.93
N PHE A 53 -3.46 -8.77 5.39
CA PHE A 53 -2.98 -7.67 6.22
C PHE A 53 -4.10 -7.08 7.06
N SER A 54 -5.30 -6.95 6.48
CA SER A 54 -6.44 -6.36 7.17
C SER A 54 -6.94 -7.27 8.29
N ASP A 55 -7.00 -8.58 8.03
CA ASP A 55 -7.45 -9.58 8.99
C ASP A 55 -6.47 -9.71 10.17
N ARG A 56 -5.17 -9.44 9.94
CA ARG A 56 -4.12 -9.44 10.96
C ARG A 56 -3.74 -8.06 11.48
N HIS A 57 -4.50 -7.02 11.13
CA HIS A 57 -4.19 -5.63 11.49
C HIS A 57 -3.95 -5.45 13.00
N ALA A 58 -4.73 -6.12 13.84
CA ALA A 58 -4.59 -6.06 15.30
C ALA A 58 -3.21 -6.51 15.80
N GLU A 59 -2.54 -7.44 15.10
CA GLU A 59 -1.19 -7.88 15.45
C GLU A 59 -0.17 -6.76 15.20
N PHE A 60 -0.35 -5.98 14.14
CA PHE A 60 0.52 -4.84 13.79
C PHE A 60 0.27 -3.65 14.70
N ASP A 61 -1.00 -3.34 15.01
CA ASP A 61 -1.33 -2.25 15.94
C ASP A 61 -0.80 -2.54 17.36
N ALA A 62 -0.82 -3.81 17.80
CA ALA A 62 -0.25 -4.23 19.09
C ALA A 62 1.26 -3.99 19.21
N ILE A 63 1.99 -3.92 18.07
CA ILE A 63 3.41 -3.57 18.01
C ILE A 63 3.63 -2.14 17.49
N ASN A 64 2.63 -1.27 17.65
CA ASN A 64 2.68 0.14 17.29
C ASN A 64 3.05 0.37 15.81
N THR A 65 2.45 -0.43 14.92
CA THR A 65 2.69 -0.41 13.47
C THR A 65 1.41 -0.11 12.70
N GLU A 66 1.50 0.84 11.77
CA GLU A 66 0.44 1.18 10.82
C GLU A 66 0.69 0.53 9.46
N ILE A 67 -0.37 0.21 8.71
CA ILE A 67 -0.26 -0.34 7.36
C ILE A 67 -0.79 0.68 6.35
N LEU A 68 -0.07 0.88 5.24
CA LEU A 68 -0.51 1.73 4.14
C LEU A 68 -0.35 0.97 2.82
N GLY A 69 -1.46 0.75 2.12
CA GLY A 69 -1.46 0.18 0.77
C GLY A 69 -1.46 1.28 -0.27
N VAL A 70 -0.62 1.18 -1.30
CA VAL A 70 -0.50 2.20 -2.35
C VAL A 70 -0.65 1.56 -3.72
N SER A 71 -1.50 2.13 -4.58
CA SER A 71 -1.46 1.88 -6.03
C SER A 71 -1.66 3.16 -6.81
N VAL A 72 -1.57 3.08 -8.13
CA VAL A 72 -1.74 4.24 -9.03
C VAL A 72 -3.19 4.55 -9.38
N ASP A 73 -4.14 3.82 -8.78
CA ASP A 73 -5.57 4.04 -9.00
C ASP A 73 -6.07 5.24 -8.18
N SER A 74 -7.23 5.77 -8.58
CA SER A 74 -7.88 6.87 -7.88
C SER A 74 -8.62 6.38 -6.62
N VAL A 75 -8.84 7.29 -5.65
CA VAL A 75 -9.67 7.01 -4.47
C VAL A 75 -11.09 6.51 -4.80
N PHE A 76 -11.65 6.89 -5.95
CA PHE A 76 -12.95 6.38 -6.40
C PHE A 76 -12.90 4.89 -6.76
N SER A 77 -11.80 4.45 -7.36
CA SER A 77 -11.56 3.04 -7.68
C SER A 77 -11.37 2.24 -6.40
N HIS A 78 -10.56 2.75 -5.46
CA HIS A 78 -10.37 2.12 -4.15
C HIS A 78 -11.70 1.95 -3.41
N LEU A 79 -12.53 3.00 -3.37
CA LEU A 79 -13.83 2.95 -2.69
C LEU A 79 -14.75 1.89 -3.32
N ALA A 80 -14.82 1.84 -4.65
CA ALA A 80 -15.59 0.81 -5.35
C ALA A 80 -15.07 -0.60 -5.06
N TRP A 81 -13.76 -0.78 -4.90
CA TRP A 81 -13.16 -2.07 -4.62
C TRP A 81 -13.34 -2.53 -3.17
N VAL A 82 -13.27 -1.59 -2.21
CA VAL A 82 -13.61 -1.80 -0.79
C VAL A 82 -15.09 -2.17 -0.64
N GLN A 83 -15.98 -1.51 -1.37
CA GLN A 83 -17.42 -1.83 -1.37
C GLN A 83 -17.76 -3.16 -2.06
N SER A 84 -16.83 -3.74 -2.83
CA SER A 84 -17.04 -5.01 -3.50
C SER A 84 -16.80 -6.19 -2.55
N ASP A 85 -17.65 -7.21 -2.65
CA ASP A 85 -17.54 -8.42 -1.81
C ASP A 85 -16.25 -9.21 -2.08
N ARG A 86 -15.62 -9.72 -1.02
CA ARG A 86 -14.44 -10.60 -1.13
C ARG A 86 -14.69 -11.83 -1.99
N LYS A 87 -15.92 -12.36 -1.99
CA LYS A 87 -16.33 -13.53 -2.79
C LYS A 87 -16.35 -13.26 -4.29
N SER A 88 -16.51 -12.00 -4.70
CA SER A 88 -16.48 -11.57 -6.10
C SER A 88 -15.14 -10.94 -6.50
N GLY A 89 -14.08 -11.11 -5.70
CA GLY A 89 -12.76 -10.52 -5.97
C GLY A 89 -12.60 -9.08 -5.46
N GLY A 90 -13.53 -8.60 -4.65
CA GLY A 90 -13.41 -7.33 -3.91
C GLY A 90 -12.58 -7.46 -2.65
N LEU A 91 -12.47 -6.36 -1.90
CA LEU A 91 -11.70 -6.32 -0.66
C LEU A 91 -12.58 -6.42 0.59
N GLY A 92 -13.84 -5.99 0.51
CA GLY A 92 -14.66 -5.71 1.69
C GLY A 92 -14.02 -4.63 2.57
N ASP A 93 -14.55 -4.50 3.80
CA ASP A 93 -14.02 -3.52 4.75
C ASP A 93 -12.54 -3.82 5.09
N LEU A 94 -11.71 -2.79 4.92
CA LEU A 94 -10.30 -2.80 5.30
C LEU A 94 -10.09 -2.08 6.63
N LYS A 95 -9.09 -2.55 7.38
CA LYS A 95 -8.68 -1.97 8.67
C LYS A 95 -7.55 -0.96 8.58
N TYR A 96 -7.13 -0.61 7.37
CA TYR A 96 -6.07 0.35 7.12
C TYR A 96 -6.32 1.15 5.82
N PRO A 97 -5.65 2.31 5.62
CA PRO A 97 -5.86 3.15 4.45
C PRO A 97 -5.32 2.58 3.12
N LEU A 98 -6.07 2.78 2.05
CA LEU A 98 -5.59 2.63 0.66
C LEU A 98 -5.30 4.00 0.05
N VAL A 99 -4.02 4.28 -0.18
CA VAL A 99 -3.49 5.54 -0.72
C VAL A 99 -3.48 5.51 -2.24
N SER A 100 -4.01 6.58 -2.84
CA SER A 100 -4.12 6.77 -4.28
C SER A 100 -2.94 7.59 -4.82
N ASP A 101 -2.08 6.96 -5.63
CA ASP A 101 -0.91 7.55 -6.30
C ASP A 101 -1.18 7.82 -7.79
N VAL A 102 -2.26 8.54 -8.09
CA VAL A 102 -2.66 8.87 -9.48
C VAL A 102 -1.57 9.61 -10.26
N THR A 103 -0.76 10.43 -9.57
CA THR A 103 0.37 11.16 -10.17
C THR A 103 1.60 10.28 -10.39
N LYS A 104 1.63 9.07 -9.80
CA LYS A 104 2.74 8.10 -9.83
C LYS A 104 4.01 8.58 -9.12
N SER A 105 3.95 9.75 -8.48
CA SER A 105 5.09 10.39 -7.82
C SER A 105 5.55 9.62 -6.58
N ILE A 106 4.63 8.97 -5.86
CA ILE A 106 4.99 8.13 -4.71
C ILE A 106 5.73 6.89 -5.23
N SER A 107 5.15 6.19 -6.19
CA SER A 107 5.75 5.00 -6.81
C SER A 107 7.12 5.29 -7.44
N GLU A 108 7.29 6.47 -8.05
CA GLU A 108 8.56 6.93 -8.61
C GLU A 108 9.60 7.21 -7.51
N SER A 109 9.24 7.95 -6.45
CA SER A 109 10.16 8.29 -5.35
C SER A 109 10.63 7.04 -4.56
N TYR A 110 9.80 6.00 -4.50
CA TYR A 110 10.15 4.70 -3.91
C TYR A 110 10.85 3.74 -4.90
N GLY A 111 11.02 4.13 -6.17
CA GLY A 111 11.70 3.36 -7.20
C GLY A 111 10.97 2.06 -7.58
N VAL A 112 9.64 2.05 -7.44
CA VAL A 112 8.79 0.88 -7.75
C VAL A 112 7.99 1.05 -9.04
N LEU A 113 7.95 2.26 -9.62
CA LEU A 113 7.29 2.54 -10.91
C LEU A 113 8.05 1.93 -12.10
N ILE A 114 7.34 1.27 -13.02
CA ILE A 114 7.90 0.88 -14.34
C ILE A 114 7.60 2.00 -15.35
N PRO A 115 8.62 2.67 -15.91
CA PRO A 115 8.42 3.76 -16.88
C PRO A 115 7.65 3.34 -18.14
N ASP A 116 7.80 2.09 -18.57
CA ASP A 116 7.24 1.57 -19.83
C ASP A 116 5.80 1.04 -19.70
N GLN A 117 5.32 0.76 -18.48
CA GLN A 117 3.99 0.16 -18.23
C GLN A 117 3.04 1.11 -17.49
N GLY A 118 3.56 2.21 -16.93
CA GLY A 118 2.75 3.20 -16.23
C GLY A 118 2.09 2.71 -14.94
N HIS A 119 2.42 1.51 -14.46
CA HIS A 119 2.02 0.98 -13.16
C HIS A 119 3.27 0.47 -12.39
N PRO A 120 3.19 0.33 -11.05
CA PRO A 120 4.27 -0.24 -10.24
C PRO A 120 4.59 -1.68 -10.63
N LEU A 121 5.84 -2.12 -10.44
CA LEU A 121 6.21 -3.54 -10.53
C LEU A 121 5.38 -4.35 -9.52
N PRO A 122 4.81 -5.51 -9.91
CA PRO A 122 4.56 -6.56 -8.95
C PRO A 122 5.88 -6.83 -8.21
N SER A 123 5.83 -6.99 -6.89
CA SER A 123 7.01 -7.17 -6.01
C SER A 123 7.93 -8.35 -6.37
N VAL A 124 7.59 -9.13 -7.40
CA VAL A 124 8.29 -10.31 -7.91
C VAL A 124 9.12 -9.95 -9.15
N GLY A 125 10.44 -9.71 -9.00
CA GLY A 125 11.32 -9.60 -10.18
C GLY A 125 12.69 -8.93 -10.08
N PHE A 126 13.28 -8.67 -8.90
CA PHE A 126 14.65 -8.13 -8.81
C PHE A 126 15.71 -9.19 -8.42
N PRO A 127 16.99 -9.04 -8.84
CA PRO A 127 18.03 -10.05 -8.67
C PRO A 127 18.34 -10.37 -7.20
N SER A 128 18.14 -11.65 -6.87
CA SER A 128 18.75 -12.56 -5.87
C SER A 128 19.46 -12.13 -4.57
N TYR A 129 19.72 -10.85 -4.28
CA TYR A 129 20.49 -10.42 -3.08
C TYR A 129 19.65 -9.80 -1.94
N LEU A 130 18.32 -9.72 -2.10
CA LEU A 130 17.38 -9.28 -1.06
C LEU A 130 16.32 -10.37 -0.85
N GLN A 131 16.71 -11.45 -0.17
CA GLN A 131 15.80 -12.56 0.14
C GLN A 131 14.85 -12.18 1.29
N SER A 132 13.54 -12.17 1.04
CA SER A 132 12.57 -13.11 1.64
C SER A 132 11.12 -12.67 1.35
N ASN A 133 10.41 -13.51 0.60
CA ASN A 133 8.96 -13.61 0.43
C ASN A 133 8.09 -12.33 0.33
N ARG A 134 7.81 -11.98 -0.94
CA ARG A 134 6.51 -11.53 -1.52
C ARG A 134 5.92 -10.17 -1.12
N VAL A 135 6.49 -9.46 -0.17
CA VAL A 135 6.12 -8.06 0.12
C VAL A 135 7.39 -7.27 0.35
N LYS A 136 7.57 -6.14 -0.36
CA LYS A 136 8.65 -5.20 -0.04
C LYS A 136 8.14 -4.30 1.08
N PHE A 137 8.53 -4.63 2.31
CA PHE A 137 8.27 -3.83 3.49
C PHE A 137 9.27 -2.67 3.54
N TYR A 138 8.77 -1.44 3.41
CA TYR A 138 9.51 -0.30 3.94
C TYR A 138 9.09 -0.13 5.38
N LEU A 139 9.92 -0.58 6.32
CA LEU A 139 9.87 -0.09 7.70
C LEU A 139 10.42 1.34 7.66
N ALA A 140 9.52 2.32 7.64
CA ALA A 140 9.90 3.67 8.01
C ALA A 140 10.14 3.69 9.53
N PHE A 141 11.36 4.04 9.94
CA PHE A 141 11.76 4.26 11.33
C PHE A 141 11.64 5.75 11.66
#